data_AF-A0A965VDR4-F1
#
_entry.id   AF-A0A965VDR4-F1
#
_cell.length_a   1.000
_cell.length_b   1.000
_cell.length_c   1.000
_cell.angle_alpha   90.00
_cell.angle_beta   90.00
_cell.angle_gamma   90.00
#
_symmetry.space_group_name_H-M   'P 1'
#
loop_
_entity.id
_entity.type
_entity.pdbx_description
1 polymer ?
#
loop_
_entity_poly.entity_id
_entity_poly.type
_entity_poly.pdbx_seq_one_letter_code
_entity_poly.pdbx_strand_id
1 'polypeptide(L)'
;MPDWLWPACSPGAAAAGLPDPASSDERQRTGMTRSVQVFIGTVGLLVLAAVQVPAGAATLYWGGFGWDSWDAPGAWDTDPNGFGGPPVAVPGAGDVAVFGINGQNADTTLSLDNKQSAAGLVFNTAGAVTINPDWTGNPGYCTLALGGSGVVMNSGAGPATINARLLIGSSVGAFNTAAGTTLTLNQSITGTGANLQKTGPGTMNVKGNLWSSSDAWNEQISVGGGTLNLANNSVRTSAIFVNSSSAAGANLRLTNSNVYVDGNSDWGCLLVGYNAGSGPNSFNMNGGSL
;
A
#
# COMPACT_ATOMS: atom_id res chain seq x y z
N MET A 1 -44.98 -1.15 11.92
CA MET A 1 -44.76 -0.10 12.93
C MET A 1 -44.49 -0.81 14.24
N PRO A 2 -43.25 -0.71 14.74
CA PRO A 2 -43.06 0.16 15.89
C PRO A 2 -41.90 1.13 15.74
N ASP A 3 -42.14 2.30 16.29
CA ASP A 3 -41.25 3.45 16.45
C ASP A 3 -39.99 3.09 17.25
N TRP A 4 -38.83 3.48 16.73
CA TRP A 4 -37.62 3.63 17.52
C TRP A 4 -37.20 5.10 17.48
N LEU A 5 -37.51 5.74 18.60
CA LEU A 5 -37.16 7.10 18.98
C LEU A 5 -35.63 7.28 19.00
N TRP A 6 -35.16 8.27 18.24
CA TRP A 6 -33.80 8.81 18.37
C TRP A 6 -33.76 9.78 19.55
N PRO A 7 -32.78 9.69 20.47
CA PRO A 7 -32.53 10.78 21.40
C PRO A 7 -31.73 11.89 20.70
N ALA A 8 -32.28 13.10 20.77
CA ALA A 8 -31.62 14.34 20.42
C ALA A 8 -30.39 14.58 21.31
N CYS A 9 -29.22 14.82 20.72
CA CYS A 9 -28.10 15.46 21.40
C CYS A 9 -28.15 16.97 21.13
N SER A 10 -28.31 17.71 22.22
CA SER A 10 -28.36 19.17 22.33
C SER A 10 -27.02 19.84 21.95
N PRO A 11 -27.04 21.06 21.38
CA PRO A 11 -25.86 21.90 21.24
C PRO A 11 -25.64 22.74 22.52
N GLY A 12 -24.52 22.49 23.23
CA GLY A 12 -23.99 23.38 24.28
C GLY A 12 -22.59 23.86 23.84
N ALA A 13 -22.42 25.12 23.46
CA ALA A 13 -22.15 26.27 24.33
C ALA A 13 -20.64 26.50 24.59
N ALA A 14 -20.11 27.46 23.82
CA ALA A 14 -19.15 28.52 24.16
C ALA A 14 -18.19 28.38 25.36
N ALA A 15 -16.89 28.57 25.07
CA ALA A 15 -15.91 29.35 25.85
C ALA A 15 -14.64 29.48 24.97
N ALA A 16 -14.36 30.59 24.27
CA ALA A 16 -13.80 31.85 24.79
C ALA A 16 -12.69 31.63 25.83
N GLY A 17 -11.43 31.75 25.39
CA GLY A 17 -10.26 31.67 26.28
C GLY A 17 -8.93 31.78 25.54
N LEU A 18 -8.63 32.97 24.99
CA LEU A 18 -7.25 33.37 24.65
C LEU A 18 -6.50 33.77 25.93
N PRO A 19 -5.22 33.38 26.08
CA PRO A 19 -4.28 34.17 26.86
C PRO A 19 -3.10 34.66 26.00
N ASP A 20 -3.13 35.96 25.77
CA ASP A 20 -2.08 36.97 26.02
C ASP A 20 -0.61 36.74 25.56
N PRO A 21 -0.06 37.63 24.70
CA PRO A 21 1.37 37.76 24.45
C PRO A 21 1.99 38.83 25.36
N ALA A 22 2.67 38.41 26.42
CA ALA A 22 3.61 39.22 27.20
C ALA A 22 4.65 38.27 27.81
N SER A 23 5.95 38.53 27.90
CA SER A 23 6.64 39.79 28.10
C SER A 23 8.12 39.58 27.77
N SER A 24 8.70 40.59 27.16
CA SER A 24 10.12 40.92 27.25
C SER A 24 10.49 41.13 28.71
N ASP A 25 11.48 40.39 29.24
CA ASP A 25 12.29 40.91 30.34
C ASP A 25 13.71 40.32 30.33
N GLU A 26 14.54 41.11 29.68
CA GLU A 26 15.94 41.37 29.90
C GLU A 26 16.38 41.19 31.37
N ARG A 27 17.22 40.19 31.65
CA ARG A 27 18.18 40.25 32.76
C ARG A 27 19.60 40.12 32.24
N GLN A 28 20.19 41.29 32.02
CA GLN A 28 21.61 41.53 32.03
C GLN A 28 22.28 40.88 33.25
N ARG A 29 23.32 40.07 33.00
CA ARG A 29 24.47 39.97 33.90
C ARG A 29 25.75 40.03 33.09
N THR A 30 26.19 41.27 32.91
CA THR A 30 27.55 41.70 32.59
C THR A 30 28.50 41.40 33.77
N GLY A 31 29.69 40.89 33.45
CA GLY A 31 30.77 40.62 34.39
C GLY A 31 31.79 39.65 33.78
N MET A 32 32.52 40.07 32.73
CA MET A 32 33.91 40.55 32.80
C MET A 32 35.00 39.48 33.07
N THR A 33 35.69 39.15 31.95
CA THR A 33 37.16 39.11 31.76
C THR A 33 38.05 38.21 32.63
N ARG A 34 38.57 37.13 32.01
CA ARG A 34 40.01 36.72 31.94
C ARG A 34 40.18 35.88 30.67
N SER A 35 40.76 36.37 29.57
CA SER A 35 42.19 36.57 29.27
C SER A 35 43.04 35.28 29.24
N VAL A 36 43.40 34.89 28.01
CA VAL A 36 44.63 34.20 27.54
C VAL A 36 44.81 32.71 27.87
N GLN A 37 44.67 31.84 26.86
CA GLN A 37 45.81 31.22 26.16
C GLN A 37 45.36 30.50 24.88
N VAL A 38 46.02 30.87 23.79
CA VAL A 38 46.00 30.23 22.47
C VAL A 38 46.69 28.87 22.58
N PHE A 39 45.99 27.79 22.24
CA PHE A 39 46.62 26.58 21.73
C PHE A 39 45.94 26.21 20.42
N ILE A 40 46.67 26.46 19.33
CA ILE A 40 46.35 26.06 17.97
C ILE A 40 46.47 24.54 17.91
N GLY A 41 45.35 23.85 18.13
CA GLY A 41 45.17 22.45 17.79
C GLY A 41 44.23 22.40 16.61
N THR A 42 44.77 22.47 15.39
CA THR A 42 44.02 22.22 14.16
C THR A 42 43.63 20.75 14.12
N VAL A 43 42.62 20.36 14.91
CA VAL A 43 41.90 19.11 14.71
C VAL A 43 41.18 19.29 13.39
N GLY A 44 41.77 18.76 12.32
CA GLY A 44 41.17 18.68 11.00
C GLY A 44 39.82 17.99 11.15
N LEU A 45 38.76 18.79 11.18
CA LEU A 45 37.40 18.32 11.00
C LEU A 45 37.33 17.86 9.54
N LEU A 46 37.79 16.64 9.29
CA LEU A 46 37.58 15.94 8.04
C LEU A 46 36.08 15.66 8.00
N VAL A 47 35.33 16.64 7.49
CA VAL A 47 33.95 16.45 7.07
C VAL A 47 34.03 15.48 5.91
N LEU A 48 34.01 14.18 6.20
CA LEU A 48 33.55 13.19 5.25
C LEU A 48 32.10 13.57 4.97
N ALA A 49 31.91 14.42 3.97
CA ALA A 49 30.67 14.45 3.24
C ALA A 49 30.52 13.03 2.68
N ALA A 50 29.84 12.17 3.45
CA ALA A 50 29.44 10.87 2.99
C ALA A 50 28.60 11.15 1.75
N VAL A 51 29.19 10.94 0.58
CA VAL A 51 28.46 10.94 -0.68
C VAL A 51 27.46 9.81 -0.50
N GLN A 52 26.23 10.18 -0.15
CA GLN A 52 25.12 9.25 -0.14
C GLN A 52 24.87 8.94 -1.61
N VAL A 53 25.60 7.95 -2.10
CA VAL A 53 25.26 7.30 -3.37
C VAL A 53 23.84 6.78 -3.14
N PRO A 54 22.86 7.22 -3.94
CA PRO A 54 21.51 6.70 -3.84
C PRO A 54 21.61 5.18 -3.87
N ALA A 55 21.14 4.51 -2.81
CA ALA A 55 21.10 3.06 -2.81
C ALA A 55 20.28 2.65 -4.04
N GLY A 56 20.90 1.88 -4.94
CA GLY A 56 20.19 1.37 -6.10
C GLY A 56 19.03 0.48 -5.65
N ALA A 57 17.90 0.56 -6.36
CA ALA A 57 16.80 -0.37 -6.18
C ALA A 57 17.30 -1.82 -6.27
N ALA A 58 17.13 -2.60 -5.21
CA ALA A 58 17.49 -4.01 -5.16
C ALA A 58 16.26 -4.90 -5.40
N THR A 59 16.51 -6.13 -5.83
CA THR A 59 15.52 -7.21 -5.82
C THR A 59 15.94 -8.17 -4.72
N LEU A 60 15.07 -8.39 -3.74
CA LEU A 60 15.32 -9.29 -2.61
C LEU A 60 14.32 -10.45 -2.64
N TYR A 61 14.82 -11.65 -2.38
CA TYR A 61 14.07 -12.90 -2.52
C TYR A 61 13.76 -13.48 -1.15
N TRP A 62 12.51 -13.78 -0.88
CA TRP A 62 12.09 -14.45 0.34
C TRP A 62 12.48 -15.93 0.29
N GLY A 63 13.37 -16.34 1.19
CA GLY A 63 13.79 -17.73 1.38
C GLY A 63 13.10 -18.43 2.55
N GLY A 64 12.47 -17.68 3.49
CA GLY A 64 11.65 -18.26 4.55
C GLY A 64 12.34 -19.32 5.43
N PHE A 65 13.66 -19.19 5.63
CA PHE A 65 14.47 -20.17 6.36
C PHE A 65 14.23 -20.13 7.88
N GLY A 66 13.03 -20.53 8.33
CA GLY A 66 12.65 -20.60 9.74
C GLY A 66 12.27 -19.26 10.38
N TRP A 67 11.96 -18.26 9.56
CA TRP A 67 11.55 -16.93 10.00
C TRP A 67 10.20 -16.57 9.38
N ASP A 68 9.29 -16.11 10.21
CA ASP A 68 7.94 -15.72 9.82
C ASP A 68 7.76 -14.18 9.89
N SER A 69 8.82 -13.39 9.75
CA SER A 69 8.78 -11.93 9.86
C SER A 69 9.48 -11.23 8.69
N TRP A 70 8.81 -10.23 8.11
CA TRP A 70 9.38 -9.35 7.09
C TRP A 70 10.67 -8.66 7.58
N ASP A 71 10.72 -8.34 8.87
CA ASP A 71 11.78 -7.56 9.52
C ASP A 71 13.06 -8.37 9.76
N ALA A 72 13.06 -9.67 9.52
CA ALA A 72 14.24 -10.51 9.68
C ALA A 72 15.08 -10.49 8.38
N PRO A 73 16.25 -9.82 8.32
CA PRO A 73 17.09 -9.84 7.11
C PRO A 73 17.52 -11.26 6.74
N GLY A 74 17.65 -12.15 7.74
CA GLY A 74 17.92 -13.57 7.56
C GLY A 74 16.86 -14.36 6.77
N ALA A 75 15.66 -13.80 6.57
CA ALA A 75 14.58 -14.39 5.77
C ALA A 75 14.68 -14.05 4.29
N TRP A 76 15.50 -13.05 3.94
CA TRP A 76 15.68 -12.55 2.58
C TRP A 76 17.03 -13.01 2.01
N ASP A 77 17.15 -13.03 0.68
CA ASP A 77 18.36 -13.35 -0.06
C ASP A 77 18.53 -12.37 -1.23
N THR A 78 19.76 -12.12 -1.65
CA THR A 78 20.07 -11.27 -2.82
C THR A 78 20.16 -12.05 -4.13
N ASP A 79 20.14 -13.39 -4.07
CA ASP A 79 20.18 -14.31 -5.21
C ASP A 79 18.84 -15.06 -5.32
N PRO A 80 18.23 -15.12 -6.52
CA PRO A 80 17.01 -15.90 -6.75
C PRO A 80 17.13 -17.40 -6.43
N ASN A 81 18.33 -17.95 -6.28
CA ASN A 81 18.57 -19.35 -5.93
C ASN A 81 18.85 -19.57 -4.44
N GLY A 82 18.87 -18.52 -3.61
CA GLY A 82 19.15 -18.64 -2.17
C GLY A 82 20.64 -18.83 -1.81
N PHE A 83 21.55 -18.42 -2.69
CA PHE A 83 23.00 -18.53 -2.47
C PHE A 83 23.69 -17.17 -2.23
N GLY A 84 22.95 -16.06 -2.29
CA GLY A 84 23.48 -14.72 -2.09
C GLY A 84 23.71 -14.42 -0.62
N GLY A 85 23.05 -15.18 0.27
CA GLY A 85 23.09 -14.96 1.70
C GLY A 85 22.18 -13.80 2.12
N PRO A 86 22.04 -13.58 3.44
CA PRO A 86 21.14 -12.58 3.96
C PRO A 86 21.61 -11.17 3.58
N PRO A 87 20.74 -10.31 3.05
CA PRO A 87 21.07 -8.92 2.81
C PRO A 87 21.33 -8.19 4.14
N VAL A 88 21.98 -7.03 4.03
CA VAL A 88 22.21 -6.13 5.18
C VAL A 88 20.94 -5.44 5.67
N ALA A 89 19.88 -5.43 4.86
CA ALA A 89 18.59 -4.80 5.15
C ALA A 89 17.45 -5.57 4.47
N VAL A 90 16.26 -5.44 5.02
CA VAL A 90 15.00 -5.93 4.44
C VAL A 90 14.56 -5.01 3.28
N PRO A 91 13.61 -5.43 2.41
CA PRO A 91 13.16 -4.58 1.32
C PRO A 91 12.59 -3.25 1.83
N GLY A 92 13.02 -2.15 1.20
CA GLY A 92 12.51 -0.80 1.43
C GLY A 92 11.77 -0.25 0.21
N ALA A 93 11.34 1.02 0.28
CA ALA A 93 10.47 1.66 -0.72
C ALA A 93 11.02 1.68 -2.17
N GLY A 94 12.33 1.52 -2.35
CA GLY A 94 12.97 1.42 -3.66
C GLY A 94 13.11 -0.01 -4.18
N ASP A 95 12.91 -1.02 -3.33
CA ASP A 95 13.26 -2.42 -3.60
C ASP A 95 12.06 -3.25 -4.04
N VAL A 96 12.30 -4.29 -4.82
CA VAL A 96 11.28 -5.28 -5.18
C VAL A 96 11.42 -6.51 -4.29
N ALA A 97 10.36 -6.84 -3.57
CA ALA A 97 10.29 -8.07 -2.78
C ALA A 97 9.73 -9.22 -3.62
N VAL A 98 10.47 -10.30 -3.75
CA VAL A 98 10.09 -11.49 -4.53
C VAL A 98 9.82 -12.65 -3.59
N PHE A 99 8.60 -13.17 -3.60
CA PHE A 99 8.23 -14.36 -2.85
C PHE A 99 8.53 -15.62 -3.63
N GLY A 100 9.50 -16.37 -3.12
CA GLY A 100 9.99 -17.62 -3.71
C GLY A 100 11.38 -17.45 -4.31
N ILE A 101 12.33 -18.18 -3.76
CA ILE A 101 13.57 -18.58 -4.45
C ILE A 101 13.30 -19.82 -5.32
N ASN A 102 14.15 -20.06 -6.31
CA ASN A 102 14.04 -21.20 -7.21
C ASN A 102 13.99 -22.51 -6.43
N GLY A 103 12.93 -23.30 -6.66
CA GLY A 103 12.72 -24.60 -6.00
C GLY A 103 11.95 -24.54 -4.68
N GLN A 104 11.69 -23.37 -4.11
CA GLN A 104 10.87 -23.23 -2.90
C GLN A 104 9.39 -23.02 -3.26
N ASN A 105 8.59 -24.07 -3.05
CA ASN A 105 7.16 -24.11 -3.35
C ASN A 105 6.28 -24.32 -2.11
N ALA A 106 6.83 -24.09 -0.92
CA ALA A 106 6.09 -24.24 0.32
C ALA A 106 5.19 -23.02 0.58
N ASP A 107 4.07 -23.26 1.26
CA ASP A 107 3.25 -22.19 1.78
C ASP A 107 4.06 -21.32 2.73
N THR A 108 3.87 -20.00 2.62
CA THR A 108 4.57 -18.99 3.40
C THR A 108 3.57 -18.13 4.13
N THR A 109 3.76 -17.96 5.43
CA THR A 109 3.07 -16.93 6.21
C THR A 109 4.11 -16.07 6.89
N LEU A 110 4.00 -14.75 6.76
CA LEU A 110 4.89 -13.80 7.43
C LEU A 110 4.11 -12.66 8.08
N SER A 111 4.66 -12.06 9.12
CA SER A 111 4.18 -10.83 9.76
C SER A 111 4.96 -9.60 9.31
N LEU A 112 4.28 -8.46 9.29
CA LEU A 112 4.91 -7.14 9.27
C LEU A 112 5.01 -6.67 10.71
N ASP A 113 6.20 -6.59 11.31
CA ASP A 113 6.33 -6.20 12.72
C ASP A 113 6.24 -4.68 12.91
N ASN A 114 6.33 -3.93 11.80
CA ASN A 114 6.13 -2.48 11.75
C ASN A 114 5.57 -2.02 10.39
N LYS A 115 5.67 -0.72 10.09
CA LYS A 115 5.32 -0.16 8.78
C LYS A 115 6.42 -0.50 7.78
N GLN A 116 6.07 -1.29 6.78
CA GLN A 116 6.99 -1.73 5.75
C GLN A 116 6.76 -0.99 4.43
N SER A 117 7.76 -1.04 3.55
CA SER A 117 7.65 -0.46 2.22
C SER A 117 8.40 -1.31 1.20
N ALA A 118 7.86 -1.40 -0.01
CA ALA A 118 8.52 -2.00 -1.16
C ALA A 118 8.17 -1.18 -2.40
N ALA A 119 9.05 -1.08 -3.39
CA ALA A 119 8.67 -0.57 -4.70
C ALA A 119 7.59 -1.44 -5.34
N GLY A 120 7.65 -2.76 -5.13
CA GLY A 120 6.60 -3.69 -5.53
C GLY A 120 6.82 -5.10 -5.01
N LEU A 121 5.83 -5.96 -5.26
CA LEU A 121 5.84 -7.36 -4.86
C LEU A 121 5.78 -8.25 -6.10
N VAL A 122 6.52 -9.36 -6.09
CA VAL A 122 6.45 -10.41 -7.11
C VAL A 122 6.21 -11.74 -6.43
N PHE A 123 5.23 -12.50 -6.87
CA PHE A 123 4.92 -13.84 -6.36
C PHE A 123 5.29 -14.88 -7.42
N ASN A 124 6.30 -15.70 -7.11
CA ASN A 124 6.90 -16.72 -7.99
C ASN A 124 6.82 -18.15 -7.45
N THR A 125 6.34 -18.32 -6.22
CA THR A 125 6.21 -19.63 -5.57
C THR A 125 4.85 -20.26 -5.85
N ALA A 126 4.80 -21.57 -6.05
CA ALA A 126 3.54 -22.31 -6.21
C ALA A 126 2.76 -22.44 -4.87
N GLY A 127 3.43 -22.25 -3.74
CA GLY A 127 2.80 -22.21 -2.42
C GLY A 127 1.96 -20.96 -2.23
N ALA A 128 1.02 -21.02 -1.29
CA ALA A 128 0.27 -19.84 -0.88
C ALA A 128 1.18 -18.87 -0.12
N VAL A 129 1.02 -17.57 -0.34
CA VAL A 129 1.75 -16.54 0.41
C VAL A 129 0.77 -15.68 1.19
N THR A 130 0.94 -15.60 2.51
CA THR A 130 0.12 -14.76 3.38
C THR A 130 0.99 -13.73 4.10
N ILE A 131 0.70 -12.46 3.89
CA ILE A 131 1.33 -11.33 4.59
C ILE A 131 0.35 -10.80 5.63
N ASN A 132 0.65 -11.06 6.89
CA ASN A 132 -0.13 -10.63 8.04
C ASN A 132 0.38 -9.29 8.59
N PRO A 133 -0.50 -8.43 9.13
CA PRO A 133 -0.04 -7.40 10.04
C PRO A 133 0.54 -8.07 11.29
N ASP A 134 1.32 -7.33 12.09
CA ASP A 134 1.93 -7.82 13.33
C ASP A 134 0.95 -8.70 14.14
N TRP A 135 1.49 -9.80 14.66
CA TRP A 135 0.82 -10.83 15.43
C TRP A 135 0.19 -10.31 16.73
N THR A 136 0.51 -9.09 17.17
CA THR A 136 -0.09 -8.44 18.36
C THR A 136 -1.61 -8.24 18.29
N GLY A 137 -2.27 -8.68 17.22
CA GLY A 137 -3.72 -8.79 17.14
C GLY A 137 -4.40 -7.47 16.81
N ASN A 138 -3.62 -6.44 16.45
CA ASN A 138 -4.15 -5.16 16.01
C ASN A 138 -3.89 -4.91 14.51
N PRO A 139 -4.78 -5.40 13.64
CA PRO A 139 -4.57 -5.40 12.19
C PRO A 139 -4.61 -3.99 11.55
N GLY A 140 -4.76 -2.94 12.36
CA GLY A 140 -4.73 -1.55 11.93
C GLY A 140 -3.38 -0.84 12.01
N TYR A 141 -2.37 -1.43 12.67
CA TYR A 141 -1.10 -0.75 12.95
C TYR A 141 -0.05 -0.93 11.86
N CYS A 142 0.00 -2.09 11.21
CA CYS A 142 1.00 -2.37 10.19
C CYS A 142 0.45 -2.04 8.80
N THR A 143 1.18 -1.18 8.11
CA THR A 143 0.89 -0.76 6.75
C THR A 143 2.04 -1.22 5.86
N LEU A 144 1.70 -1.82 4.72
CA LEU A 144 2.64 -2.06 3.64
C LEU A 144 2.48 -0.94 2.61
N ALA A 145 3.50 -0.11 2.46
CA ALA A 145 3.54 0.90 1.43
C ALA A 145 4.10 0.32 0.13
N LEU A 146 3.36 0.43 -0.97
CA LEU A 146 3.82 0.03 -2.30
C LEU A 146 4.17 1.26 -3.14
N GLY A 147 5.35 1.19 -3.75
CA GLY A 147 5.84 2.16 -4.73
C GLY A 147 5.41 1.83 -6.16
N GLY A 148 6.19 2.34 -7.12
CA GLY A 148 5.80 2.37 -8.53
C GLY A 148 5.78 1.03 -9.28
N SER A 149 6.28 -0.06 -8.69
CA SER A 149 6.39 -1.34 -9.39
C SER A 149 5.12 -2.20 -9.25
N GLY A 150 4.22 -1.89 -8.31
CA GLY A 150 2.93 -2.58 -8.17
C GLY A 150 3.05 -4.01 -7.62
N VAL A 151 2.19 -4.91 -8.08
CA VAL A 151 2.17 -6.32 -7.67
C VAL A 151 2.08 -7.23 -8.89
N VAL A 152 2.94 -8.24 -8.96
CA VAL A 152 2.96 -9.24 -10.04
C VAL A 152 2.75 -10.63 -9.48
N MET A 153 1.71 -11.33 -9.92
CA MET A 153 1.54 -12.77 -9.72
C MET A 153 1.95 -13.48 -11.00
N ASN A 154 3.06 -14.21 -10.98
CA ASN A 154 3.52 -14.93 -12.17
C ASN A 154 2.72 -16.21 -12.42
N SER A 155 2.77 -16.71 -13.66
CA SER A 155 2.08 -17.96 -14.02
C SER A 155 2.61 -19.12 -13.18
N GLY A 156 1.69 -19.90 -12.61
CA GLY A 156 2.03 -21.01 -11.70
C GLY A 156 2.21 -20.59 -10.24
N ALA A 157 2.16 -19.28 -9.92
CA ALA A 157 2.17 -18.84 -8.54
C ALA A 157 0.89 -19.28 -7.79
N GLY A 158 1.06 -19.65 -6.52
CA GLY A 158 -0.04 -19.95 -5.61
C GLY A 158 -0.86 -18.69 -5.27
N PRO A 159 -1.95 -18.84 -4.50
CA PRO A 159 -2.73 -17.69 -4.07
C PRO A 159 -1.92 -16.79 -3.11
N ALA A 160 -2.03 -15.48 -3.28
CA ALA A 160 -1.45 -14.50 -2.36
C ALA A 160 -2.54 -13.78 -1.57
N THR A 161 -2.32 -13.59 -0.27
CA THR A 161 -3.21 -12.83 0.62
C THR A 161 -2.42 -11.77 1.39
N ILE A 162 -2.87 -10.52 1.32
CA ILE A 162 -2.35 -9.41 2.10
C ILE A 162 -3.42 -9.01 3.11
N ASN A 163 -3.15 -9.31 4.38
CA ASN A 163 -3.98 -8.97 5.53
C ASN A 163 -3.51 -7.67 6.21
N ALA A 164 -2.43 -7.03 5.74
CA ALA A 164 -2.01 -5.72 6.20
C ALA A 164 -2.75 -4.60 5.43
N ARG A 165 -2.84 -3.40 6.03
CA ARG A 165 -3.31 -2.22 5.29
C ARG A 165 -2.34 -1.91 4.16
N LEU A 166 -2.88 -1.52 3.00
CA LEU A 166 -2.07 -1.14 1.85
C LEU A 166 -2.07 0.38 1.70
N LEU A 167 -0.88 0.97 1.63
CA LEU A 167 -0.70 2.36 1.21
C LEU A 167 -0.10 2.35 -0.20
N ILE A 168 -0.84 2.82 -1.19
CA ILE A 168 -0.38 2.95 -2.56
C ILE A 168 -0.08 4.42 -2.87
N GLY A 169 1.09 4.70 -3.44
CA GLY A 169 1.43 6.02 -3.96
C GLY A 169 0.61 6.43 -5.20
N SER A 170 0.74 7.69 -5.61
CA SER A 170 0.08 8.22 -6.83
C SER A 170 0.56 7.56 -8.13
N SER A 171 1.72 6.92 -8.10
CA SER A 171 2.36 6.28 -9.26
C SER A 171 2.50 4.77 -9.13
N VAL A 172 1.62 4.08 -8.39
CA VAL A 172 1.72 2.62 -8.23
C VAL A 172 1.49 1.91 -9.56
N GLY A 173 2.39 0.97 -9.87
CA GLY A 173 2.29 0.09 -11.02
C GLY A 173 1.07 -0.82 -10.93
N ALA A 174 0.73 -1.49 -12.04
CA ALA A 174 -0.44 -2.33 -12.07
C ALA A 174 -0.33 -3.54 -11.12
N PHE A 175 -1.47 -3.94 -10.56
CA PHE A 175 -1.68 -5.25 -9.95
C PHE A 175 -1.94 -6.25 -11.08
N ASN A 176 -0.88 -6.91 -11.55
CA ASN A 176 -0.90 -7.86 -12.64
C ASN A 176 -1.08 -9.29 -12.10
N THR A 177 -2.21 -9.92 -12.38
CA THR A 177 -2.45 -11.31 -12.00
C THR A 177 -2.45 -12.23 -13.22
N ALA A 178 -1.54 -13.21 -13.26
CA ALA A 178 -1.50 -14.21 -14.33
C ALA A 178 -2.70 -15.18 -14.28
N ALA A 179 -2.90 -15.93 -15.36
CA ALA A 179 -4.05 -16.83 -15.48
C ALA A 179 -4.01 -17.91 -14.39
N GLY A 180 -5.15 -18.18 -13.76
CA GLY A 180 -5.25 -19.15 -12.66
C GLY A 180 -4.73 -18.65 -11.31
N THR A 181 -4.13 -17.46 -11.23
CA THR A 181 -3.65 -16.88 -9.96
C THR A 181 -4.73 -16.04 -9.29
N THR A 182 -4.64 -15.90 -7.97
CA THR A 182 -5.53 -15.05 -7.17
C THR A 182 -4.72 -14.21 -6.19
N LEU A 183 -4.95 -12.90 -6.20
CA LEU A 183 -4.50 -11.96 -5.16
C LEU A 183 -5.70 -11.54 -4.31
N THR A 184 -5.57 -11.62 -2.98
CA THR A 184 -6.60 -11.16 -2.04
C THR A 184 -6.04 -10.06 -1.13
N LEU A 185 -6.72 -8.91 -1.09
CA LEU A 185 -6.43 -7.79 -0.21
C LEU A 185 -7.57 -7.69 0.81
N ASN A 186 -7.33 -8.13 2.05
CA ASN A 186 -8.39 -8.22 3.05
C ASN A 186 -8.62 -6.91 3.82
N GLN A 187 -7.64 -6.01 3.85
CA GLN A 187 -7.74 -4.72 4.54
C GLN A 187 -7.91 -3.55 3.57
N SER A 188 -8.10 -2.36 4.15
CA SER A 188 -8.25 -1.13 3.39
C SER A 188 -7.03 -0.80 2.54
N ILE A 189 -7.31 -0.27 1.35
CA ILE A 189 -6.32 0.34 0.47
C ILE A 189 -6.49 1.85 0.57
N THR A 190 -5.39 2.55 0.81
CA THR A 190 -5.34 4.00 0.95
C THR A 190 -4.24 4.58 0.07
N GLY A 191 -4.34 5.85 -0.26
CA GLY A 191 -3.40 6.57 -1.11
C GLY A 191 -4.01 7.89 -1.54
N THR A 192 -3.21 8.94 -1.67
CA THR A 192 -3.67 10.25 -2.16
C THR A 192 -3.37 10.33 -3.66
N GLY A 193 -4.40 10.49 -4.49
CA GLY A 193 -4.25 10.51 -5.95
C GLY A 193 -3.76 9.19 -6.55
N ALA A 194 -4.00 8.08 -5.85
CA ALA A 194 -3.58 6.75 -6.28
C ALA A 194 -4.61 6.10 -7.21
N ASN A 195 -4.13 5.49 -8.29
CA ASN A 195 -4.96 4.72 -9.22
C ASN A 195 -4.82 3.22 -8.94
N LEU A 196 -5.92 2.56 -8.63
CA LEU A 196 -5.95 1.10 -8.52
C LEU A 196 -6.08 0.50 -9.91
N GLN A 197 -4.96 0.07 -10.49
CA GLN A 197 -4.93 -0.55 -11.82
C GLN A 197 -4.78 -2.06 -11.69
N LYS A 198 -5.81 -2.80 -12.07
CA LYS A 198 -5.73 -4.26 -12.20
C LYS A 198 -5.44 -4.62 -13.65
N THR A 199 -4.46 -5.48 -13.89
CA THR A 199 -4.15 -6.05 -15.22
C THR A 199 -3.96 -7.56 -15.15
N GLY A 200 -3.81 -8.21 -16.31
CA GLY A 200 -3.63 -9.65 -16.40
C GLY A 200 -4.94 -10.45 -16.26
N PRO A 201 -4.95 -11.71 -16.70
CA PRO A 201 -6.16 -12.54 -16.80
C PRO A 201 -6.61 -13.19 -15.47
N GLY A 202 -5.83 -13.10 -14.39
CA GLY A 202 -6.14 -13.70 -13.09
C GLY A 202 -7.24 -12.98 -12.31
N THR A 203 -7.38 -13.31 -11.03
CA THR A 203 -8.38 -12.70 -10.14
C THR A 203 -7.72 -11.83 -9.07
N MET A 204 -8.30 -10.66 -8.81
CA MET A 204 -7.97 -9.82 -7.66
C MET A 204 -9.23 -9.65 -6.81
N ASN A 205 -9.15 -9.96 -5.53
CA ASN A 205 -10.22 -9.75 -4.55
C ASN A 205 -9.80 -8.63 -3.61
N VAL A 206 -10.61 -7.59 -3.51
CA VAL A 206 -10.47 -6.56 -2.48
C VAL A 206 -11.65 -6.71 -1.53
N LYS A 207 -11.38 -6.85 -0.23
CA LYS A 207 -12.41 -7.01 0.81
C LYS A 207 -12.40 -5.92 1.89
N GLY A 208 -11.38 -5.06 1.89
CA GLY A 208 -11.36 -3.86 2.72
C GLY A 208 -11.64 -2.60 1.92
N ASN A 209 -12.09 -1.55 2.63
CA ASN A 209 -12.47 -0.28 2.02
C ASN A 209 -11.41 0.27 1.05
N LEU A 210 -11.87 0.73 -0.12
CA LEU A 210 -11.06 1.45 -1.08
C LEU A 210 -11.20 2.94 -0.84
N TRP A 211 -10.08 3.57 -0.50
CA TRP A 211 -9.94 5.01 -0.24
C TRP A 211 -10.81 5.50 0.91
N SER A 212 -10.16 5.78 2.04
CA SER A 212 -10.81 6.34 3.23
C SER A 212 -10.53 7.83 3.42
N SER A 213 -9.74 8.45 2.54
CA SER A 213 -9.39 9.86 2.63
C SER A 213 -10.54 10.75 2.15
N SER A 214 -10.61 11.95 2.70
CA SER A 214 -11.44 13.04 2.17
C SER A 214 -11.01 13.47 0.78
N ASP A 215 -9.85 13.01 0.30
CA ASP A 215 -9.23 13.41 -0.96
C ASP A 215 -9.46 12.40 -2.09
N ALA A 216 -10.35 11.42 -1.87
CA ALA A 216 -10.73 10.30 -2.75
C ALA A 216 -11.29 10.69 -4.15
N TRP A 217 -11.12 11.94 -4.55
CA TRP A 217 -11.67 12.61 -5.74
C TRP A 217 -10.74 12.57 -6.94
N ASN A 218 -9.49 12.11 -6.78
CA ASN A 218 -8.53 11.98 -7.88
C ASN A 218 -8.15 10.52 -8.13
N GLU A 219 -8.74 9.61 -7.38
CA GLU A 219 -8.44 8.20 -7.38
C GLU A 219 -9.37 7.47 -8.36
N GLN A 220 -8.78 6.58 -9.15
CA GLN A 220 -9.48 5.84 -10.19
C GLN A 220 -9.28 4.34 -10.03
N ILE A 221 -10.33 3.57 -10.33
CA ILE A 221 -10.22 2.12 -10.51
C ILE A 221 -10.11 1.85 -12.01
N SER A 222 -9.09 1.13 -12.45
CA SER A 222 -8.97 0.66 -13.82
C SER A 222 -8.83 -0.87 -13.85
N VAL A 223 -9.67 -1.53 -14.65
CA VAL A 223 -9.61 -2.99 -14.85
C VAL A 223 -9.27 -3.29 -16.31
N GLY A 224 -8.02 -3.70 -16.54
CA GLY A 224 -7.40 -4.01 -17.83
C GLY A 224 -7.58 -5.45 -18.33
N GLY A 225 -7.86 -6.39 -17.42
CA GLY A 225 -7.95 -7.82 -17.71
C GLY A 225 -8.49 -8.64 -16.55
N GLY A 226 -8.89 -9.89 -16.80
CA GLY A 226 -9.34 -10.86 -15.80
C GLY A 226 -10.51 -10.34 -14.95
N THR A 227 -10.52 -10.67 -13.67
CA THR A 227 -11.57 -10.24 -12.72
C THR A 227 -11.00 -9.38 -11.58
N LEU A 228 -11.67 -8.28 -11.27
CA LEU A 228 -11.55 -7.53 -10.01
C LEU A 228 -12.87 -7.70 -9.24
N ASN A 229 -12.81 -8.35 -8.08
CA ASN A 229 -13.93 -8.52 -7.17
C ASN A 229 -13.79 -7.51 -6.02
N LEU A 230 -14.75 -6.61 -5.90
CA LEU A 230 -14.91 -5.75 -4.73
C LEU A 230 -16.04 -6.35 -3.88
N ALA A 231 -15.73 -6.86 -2.70
CA ALA A 231 -16.67 -7.52 -1.82
C ALA A 231 -16.69 -6.88 -0.43
N ASN A 232 -17.87 -6.53 0.09
CA ASN A 232 -18.04 -5.91 1.41
C ASN A 232 -17.25 -4.59 1.59
N ASN A 233 -17.06 -3.83 0.51
CA ASN A 233 -16.29 -2.59 0.54
C ASN A 233 -17.19 -1.36 0.51
N SER A 234 -16.73 -0.29 1.14
CA SER A 234 -17.06 1.07 0.69
C SER A 234 -15.97 1.53 -0.29
N VAL A 235 -16.39 1.98 -1.46
CA VAL A 235 -15.53 2.53 -2.51
C VAL A 235 -15.91 3.98 -2.71
N ARG A 236 -14.97 4.91 -2.57
CA ARG A 236 -15.15 6.33 -2.90
C ARG A 236 -14.15 6.69 -3.98
N THR A 237 -14.60 7.05 -5.17
CA THR A 237 -13.74 7.18 -6.35
C THR A 237 -14.21 8.30 -7.25
N SER A 238 -13.31 8.87 -8.03
CA SER A 238 -13.67 9.86 -9.04
C SER A 238 -14.23 9.21 -10.30
N ALA A 239 -13.69 8.03 -10.63
CA ALA A 239 -14.06 7.27 -11.80
C ALA A 239 -13.76 5.78 -11.64
N ILE A 240 -14.53 4.96 -12.37
CA ILE A 240 -14.27 3.53 -12.56
C ILE A 240 -14.22 3.26 -14.05
N PHE A 241 -13.08 2.76 -14.52
CA PHE A 241 -12.84 2.36 -15.89
C PHE A 241 -12.71 0.84 -15.97
N VAL A 242 -13.60 0.21 -16.74
CA VAL A 242 -13.43 -1.20 -17.11
C VAL A 242 -13.08 -1.22 -18.59
N ASN A 243 -11.82 -1.48 -18.91
CA ASN A 243 -11.31 -1.47 -20.27
C ASN A 243 -10.46 -2.72 -20.51
N SER A 244 -11.00 -3.71 -21.22
CA SER A 244 -10.21 -4.85 -21.63
C SER A 244 -9.28 -4.48 -22.79
N SER A 245 -7.97 -4.39 -22.53
CA SER A 245 -6.96 -4.47 -23.59
C SER A 245 -6.44 -5.89 -23.80
N SER A 246 -6.88 -6.83 -22.94
CA SER A 246 -6.45 -8.22 -22.95
C SER A 246 -7.51 -9.18 -23.51
N ALA A 247 -7.05 -10.28 -24.11
CA ALA A 247 -7.91 -11.34 -24.66
C ALA A 247 -8.83 -12.02 -23.62
N ALA A 248 -8.47 -11.94 -22.33
CA ALA A 248 -9.23 -12.55 -21.24
C ALA A 248 -10.49 -11.75 -20.84
N GLY A 249 -10.74 -10.59 -21.45
CA GLY A 249 -11.79 -9.67 -21.02
C GLY A 249 -11.45 -9.01 -19.69
N ALA A 250 -12.21 -7.98 -19.32
CA ALA A 250 -12.08 -7.27 -18.06
C ALA A 250 -13.43 -7.31 -17.35
N ASN A 251 -13.43 -7.82 -16.13
CA ASN A 251 -14.64 -8.00 -15.34
C ASN A 251 -14.49 -7.28 -14.01
N LEU A 252 -15.45 -6.42 -13.71
CA LEU A 252 -15.62 -5.82 -12.39
C LEU A 252 -16.86 -6.41 -11.75
N ARG A 253 -16.68 -7.04 -10.58
CA ARG A 253 -17.78 -7.60 -9.80
C ARG A 253 -17.88 -6.88 -8.47
N LEU A 254 -19.09 -6.40 -8.16
CA LEU A 254 -19.43 -5.75 -6.91
C LEU A 254 -20.36 -6.67 -6.11
N THR A 255 -19.96 -7.05 -4.91
CA THR A 255 -20.76 -7.91 -4.01
C THR A 255 -20.90 -7.22 -2.66
N ASN A 256 -22.12 -6.92 -2.21
CA ASN A 256 -22.37 -6.21 -0.95
C ASN A 256 -21.49 -4.96 -0.77
N SER A 257 -21.25 -4.21 -1.84
CA SER A 257 -20.35 -3.07 -1.85
C SER A 257 -21.13 -1.80 -2.13
N ASN A 258 -20.77 -0.73 -1.42
CA ASN A 258 -21.28 0.62 -1.67
C ASN A 258 -20.26 1.35 -2.52
N VAL A 259 -20.67 1.82 -3.69
CA VAL A 259 -19.79 2.57 -4.60
C VAL A 259 -20.31 3.99 -4.69
N TYR A 260 -19.51 4.93 -4.20
CA TYR A 260 -19.74 6.35 -4.31
C TYR A 260 -18.81 6.89 -5.40
N VAL A 261 -19.37 7.19 -6.57
CA VAL A 261 -18.66 7.88 -7.65
C VAL A 261 -19.08 9.34 -7.60
N ASP A 262 -18.14 10.24 -7.32
CA ASP A 262 -18.47 11.65 -7.22
C ASP A 262 -17.75 12.46 -8.29
N GLY A 263 -18.58 13.17 -9.06
CA GLY A 263 -18.18 13.97 -10.19
C GLY A 263 -18.01 15.42 -9.78
N ASN A 264 -16.97 15.75 -9.02
CA ASN A 264 -16.67 17.15 -8.71
C ASN A 264 -16.13 17.94 -9.93
N SER A 265 -16.06 17.32 -11.10
CA SER A 265 -15.74 17.99 -12.37
C SER A 265 -16.28 17.16 -13.54
N ASP A 266 -17.34 17.61 -14.22
CA ASP A 266 -17.87 17.28 -15.57
C ASP A 266 -17.77 15.82 -16.15
N TRP A 267 -17.28 14.83 -15.40
CA TRP A 267 -16.79 13.52 -15.86
C TRP A 267 -17.02 12.41 -14.84
N GLY A 268 -17.80 12.66 -13.77
CA GLY A 268 -18.24 11.62 -12.84
C GLY A 268 -19.14 10.64 -13.56
N CYS A 269 -18.56 9.70 -14.27
CA CYS A 269 -19.25 8.70 -15.05
C CYS A 269 -18.72 7.33 -14.67
N LEU A 270 -19.64 6.42 -14.36
CA LEU A 270 -19.35 4.99 -14.43
C LEU A 270 -19.27 4.65 -15.92
N LEU A 271 -18.07 4.73 -16.50
CA LEU A 271 -17.85 4.36 -17.89
C LEU A 271 -17.44 2.88 -17.95
N VAL A 272 -18.44 2.02 -18.16
CA VAL A 272 -18.18 0.65 -18.59
C VAL A 272 -17.86 0.69 -20.08
N GLY A 273 -16.57 0.87 -20.40
CA GLY A 273 -16.09 0.93 -21.77
C GLY A 273 -16.33 -0.40 -22.49
N TYR A 274 -17.00 -0.36 -23.64
CA TYR A 274 -17.06 -1.48 -24.57
C TYR A 274 -15.88 -1.36 -25.53
N ASN A 275 -14.89 -2.26 -25.44
CA ASN A 275 -13.81 -2.33 -26.40
C ASN A 275 -14.21 -3.31 -27.51
N ALA A 276 -14.30 -2.83 -28.75
CA ALA A 276 -14.91 -3.56 -29.88
C ALA A 276 -14.08 -4.76 -30.42
N GLY A 277 -13.08 -5.25 -29.68
CA GLY A 277 -12.15 -6.29 -30.13
C GLY A 277 -11.74 -7.35 -29.10
N SER A 278 -12.29 -7.33 -27.89
CA SER A 278 -11.96 -8.27 -26.80
C SER A 278 -13.26 -8.86 -26.21
N GLY A 279 -13.16 -10.01 -25.53
CA GLY A 279 -14.32 -10.75 -24.99
C GLY A 279 -15.28 -9.90 -24.15
N PRO A 280 -16.51 -10.39 -23.88
CA PRO A 280 -17.57 -9.59 -23.25
C PRO A 280 -17.09 -9.01 -21.90
N ASN A 281 -17.06 -7.69 -21.79
CA ASN A 281 -16.94 -7.03 -20.50
C ASN A 281 -18.25 -7.22 -19.74
N SER A 282 -18.18 -7.69 -18.50
CA SER A 282 -19.36 -7.79 -17.64
C SER A 282 -19.22 -6.91 -16.41
N PHE A 283 -20.30 -6.20 -16.11
CA PHE A 283 -20.50 -5.50 -14.85
C PHE A 283 -21.63 -6.19 -14.11
N ASN A 284 -21.34 -6.75 -12.94
CA ASN A 284 -22.32 -7.48 -12.15
C ASN A 284 -22.39 -6.85 -10.75
N MET A 285 -23.56 -6.29 -10.44
CA MET A 285 -23.91 -5.81 -9.10
C MET A 285 -24.84 -6.83 -8.44
N ASN A 286 -24.38 -7.42 -7.34
CA ASN A 286 -25.24 -8.24 -6.49
C ASN A 286 -25.29 -7.62 -5.08
N GLY A 287 -26.45 -7.05 -4.74
CA GLY A 287 -26.75 -6.56 -3.38
C GLY A 287 -26.19 -5.19 -2.99
N GLY A 288 -25.89 -4.29 -3.93
CA GLY A 288 -25.44 -2.92 -3.65
C GLY A 288 -26.36 -1.85 -4.25
N SER A 289 -26.40 -0.65 -3.65
CA SER A 289 -27.00 0.56 -4.22
C SER A 289 -25.93 1.42 -4.90
N LEU A 290 -26.29 2.05 -6.02
CA LEU A 290 -25.55 3.21 -6.59
C LEU A 290 -25.99 4.48 -5.89
#